data_AF-A0A7S2U9R3-F1
#
_entry.id   AF-A0A7S2U9R3-F1
#
_cell.length_a   1.000
_cell.length_b   1.000
_cell.length_c   1.000
_cell.angle_alpha   90.00
_cell.angle_beta   90.00
_cell.angle_gamma   90.00
#
_symmetry.space_group_name_H-M   'P 1'
#
loop_
_entity.id
_entity.type
_entity.pdbx_description
1 polymer ?
#
loop_
_entity_poly.entity_id
_entity_poly.type
_entity_poly.pdbx_seq_one_letter_code
_entity_poly.pdbx_strand_id
1 'polypeptide(L)'
;MDGRGHPCWDMKRTEGRGVSQRRTLLSAIGMMVFVGCMLRSYGIAGVHNSHAVSIDTPLRKDEFNINICKGTDPQLPPISCDSRDVSRQSGVNVTKGYNVRLATDTKPLAVPFSEVRGLCPVNVHWHIGAEHLSEGEYDRNGVGPPPPPPGISAGSRLSCHYYDMKNPIFTKEYNWKYCRNMQVGQTYEVHWPHSNMGACNTVNQYQTPFLDGVFCRVATHVGETIIGVQTQIFTIVNDEDYYYSDLFRGMIVDGDKMGTDITKYTGSTTGSNFNNEICSPYTGIHWQVDRKCHLISTSSFDQMCADMLSHNPNMSVDVKPGGSRVLAADFIAADNHQN
;
A
#
# COMPACT_ATOMS: atom_id res chain seq x y z
N MET A 1 38.17 30.28 38.37
CA MET A 1 39.26 30.97 37.69
C MET A 1 39.68 30.04 36.57
N ASP A 2 38.97 30.10 35.44
CA ASP A 2 39.36 30.88 34.24
C ASP A 2 40.74 30.44 33.72
N GLY A 3 40.94 30.05 32.47
CA GLY A 3 40.06 30.12 31.34
C GLY A 3 40.70 29.52 30.07
N ARG A 4 39.93 29.69 28.99
CA ARG A 4 40.12 29.23 27.61
C ARG A 4 41.40 29.76 26.94
N GLY A 5 41.88 29.02 25.93
CA GLY A 5 42.82 29.51 24.92
C GLY A 5 42.95 28.58 23.70
N HIS A 6 42.05 28.72 22.72
CA HIS A 6 42.33 28.54 21.28
C HIS A 6 42.82 29.90 20.71
N PRO A 7 43.19 30.11 19.42
CA PRO A 7 43.37 29.22 18.24
C PRO A 7 44.65 29.54 17.41
N CYS A 8 44.89 28.83 16.30
CA CYS A 8 45.08 29.38 14.92
C CYS A 8 46.00 28.54 14.00
N TRP A 9 45.47 28.36 12.79
CA TRP A 9 46.03 28.00 11.47
C TRP A 9 47.36 28.75 11.15
N ASP A 10 48.28 28.35 10.26
CA ASP A 10 48.06 28.23 8.80
C ASP A 10 49.28 27.68 7.99
N MET A 11 48.95 27.27 6.76
CA MET A 11 49.68 26.99 5.50
C MET A 11 51.22 27.00 5.27
N LYS A 12 51.59 25.99 4.46
CA LYS A 12 52.47 25.97 3.25
C LYS A 12 54.01 26.04 3.37
N ARG A 13 54.66 25.00 2.81
CA ARG A 13 55.87 25.14 1.98
C ARG A 13 55.86 24.16 0.80
N THR A 14 56.10 24.73 -0.37
CA THR A 14 56.30 24.13 -1.69
C THR A 14 57.80 23.96 -2.01
N GLU A 15 58.06 23.24 -3.12
CA GLU A 15 59.33 23.05 -3.88
C GLU A 15 60.14 21.79 -3.50
N GLY A 16 60.59 20.91 -4.42
CA GLY A 16 60.46 20.82 -5.88
C GLY A 16 61.61 19.99 -6.51
N ARG A 17 61.26 19.20 -7.56
CA ARG A 17 62.10 18.62 -8.67
C ARG A 17 63.12 17.52 -8.31
N GLY A 18 63.39 16.46 -9.07
CA GLY A 18 63.01 15.88 -10.39
C GLY A 18 63.74 14.49 -10.47
N VAL A 19 63.51 13.52 -11.37
CA VAL A 19 63.63 13.51 -12.84
C VAL A 19 63.33 12.07 -13.36
N SER A 20 62.61 11.99 -14.49
CA SER A 20 62.67 11.04 -15.65
C SER A 20 62.57 9.51 -15.48
N GLN A 21 61.58 8.88 -16.14
CA GLN A 21 61.78 8.28 -17.49
C GLN A 21 60.44 7.94 -18.17
N ARG A 22 60.33 8.36 -19.45
CA ARG A 22 59.25 8.04 -20.40
C ARG A 22 59.58 6.74 -21.15
N ARG A 23 58.56 5.96 -21.49
CA ARG A 23 58.56 5.10 -22.70
C ARG A 23 57.25 5.31 -23.48
N THR A 24 57.43 5.39 -24.79
CA THR A 24 56.44 5.66 -25.86
C THR A 24 56.40 4.44 -26.77
N LEU A 25 55.23 4.09 -27.32
CA LEU A 25 54.99 3.46 -28.66
C LEU A 25 53.45 3.37 -28.81
N LEU A 26 52.79 4.16 -29.68
CA LEU A 26 52.45 3.93 -31.12
C LEU A 26 51.63 2.63 -31.33
N SER A 27 50.57 2.50 -32.14
CA SER A 27 49.80 3.32 -33.09
C SER A 27 48.75 2.40 -33.76
N ALA A 28 47.56 2.90 -34.10
CA ALA A 28 46.71 2.58 -35.28
C ALA A 28 45.27 3.11 -35.02
N ILE A 29 44.81 4.26 -35.55
CA ILE A 29 44.35 4.57 -36.93
C ILE A 29 43.29 3.55 -37.40
N GLY A 30 41.99 3.87 -37.39
CA GLY A 30 41.24 4.60 -38.44
C GLY A 30 40.19 3.62 -39.00
N MET A 31 39.03 3.94 -39.57
CA MET A 31 38.46 5.17 -40.11
C MET A 31 36.98 4.84 -40.44
N MET A 32 36.06 5.76 -40.15
CA MET A 32 34.69 5.76 -40.70
C MET A 32 34.74 5.94 -42.23
N VAL A 33 33.92 5.19 -42.97
CA VAL A 33 33.67 5.48 -44.39
C VAL A 33 32.16 5.41 -44.67
N PHE A 34 31.60 6.58 -44.97
CA PHE A 34 30.39 6.77 -45.76
C PHE A 34 30.69 6.49 -47.23
N VAL A 35 29.89 5.67 -47.92
CA VAL A 35 29.72 5.77 -49.38
C VAL A 35 28.26 5.50 -49.73
N GLY A 36 27.63 6.49 -50.36
CA GLY A 36 26.35 6.36 -51.04
C GLY A 36 26.52 6.01 -52.52
N CYS A 37 25.50 5.30 -53.02
CA CYS A 37 24.95 5.29 -54.38
C CYS A 37 25.86 4.96 -55.58
N MET A 38 25.61 3.80 -56.21
CA MET A 38 25.50 3.70 -57.67
C MET A 38 24.63 2.51 -58.09
N LEU A 39 23.63 2.82 -58.92
CA LEU A 39 22.79 1.90 -59.69
C LEU A 39 23.63 1.12 -60.72
N ARG A 40 23.40 -0.19 -60.83
CA ARG A 40 23.37 -0.85 -62.14
C ARG A 40 22.56 -2.13 -62.11
N SER A 41 21.66 -2.16 -63.09
CA SER A 41 20.67 -3.15 -63.44
C SER A 41 21.29 -4.42 -64.03
N TYR A 42 20.86 -5.58 -63.56
CA TYR A 42 20.81 -6.81 -64.33
C TYR A 42 19.48 -7.50 -64.05
N GLY A 43 18.64 -7.57 -65.09
CA GLY A 43 17.38 -8.27 -65.05
C GLY A 43 17.59 -9.77 -65.17
N ILE A 44 16.92 -10.53 -64.31
CA ILE A 44 16.52 -11.91 -64.57
C ILE A 44 15.03 -11.97 -64.30
N ALA A 45 14.26 -12.25 -65.35
CA ALA A 45 12.84 -12.51 -65.30
C ALA A 45 12.59 -13.90 -64.68
N GLY A 46 11.58 -14.03 -63.83
CA GLY A 46 11.02 -15.34 -63.51
C GLY A 46 10.32 -15.45 -62.16
N VAL A 47 8.99 -15.46 -62.23
CA VAL A 47 8.03 -16.01 -61.25
C VAL A 47 7.75 -15.15 -60.02
N HIS A 48 6.73 -14.29 -60.16
CA HIS A 48 5.95 -13.79 -59.04
C HIS A 48 5.27 -14.96 -58.33
N ASN A 49 5.71 -15.27 -57.11
CA ASN A 49 4.83 -15.83 -56.09
C ASN A 49 5.14 -15.15 -54.76
N SER A 50 4.66 -13.92 -54.63
CA SER A 50 4.63 -13.19 -53.38
C SER A 50 3.59 -13.82 -52.47
N HIS A 51 3.99 -14.84 -51.71
CA HIS A 51 3.35 -15.10 -50.43
C HIS A 51 3.78 -14.00 -49.47
N ALA A 52 3.08 -12.87 -49.55
CA ALA A 52 3.01 -11.94 -48.44
C ALA A 52 2.48 -12.74 -47.25
N VAL A 53 3.32 -12.96 -46.24
CA VAL A 53 2.83 -13.31 -44.92
C VAL A 53 2.02 -12.09 -44.47
N SER A 54 0.70 -12.23 -44.59
CA SER A 54 -0.26 -11.29 -44.02
C SER A 54 0.06 -11.16 -42.53
N ILE A 55 0.54 -10.00 -42.13
CA ILE A 55 0.63 -9.59 -40.72
C ILE A 55 -0.70 -8.96 -40.30
N ASP A 56 -1.83 -9.44 -40.84
CA ASP A 56 -3.18 -9.08 -40.42
C ASP A 56 -3.87 -10.31 -39.81
N THR A 57 -3.22 -10.95 -38.84
CA THR A 57 -4.01 -11.62 -37.80
C THR A 57 -4.56 -10.50 -36.91
N PRO A 58 -5.88 -10.28 -36.85
CA PRO A 58 -6.45 -9.41 -35.84
C PRO A 58 -5.97 -9.94 -34.48
N LEU A 59 -5.33 -9.08 -33.67
CA LEU A 59 -5.08 -9.39 -32.27
C LEU A 59 -6.40 -9.91 -31.71
N ARG A 60 -6.37 -11.13 -31.21
CA ARG A 60 -7.55 -11.82 -30.72
C ARG A 60 -8.11 -10.97 -29.57
N LYS A 61 -9.42 -10.79 -29.49
CA LYS A 61 -10.10 -9.95 -28.47
C LYS A 61 -9.72 -10.34 -27.03
N ASP A 62 -9.16 -11.54 -26.90
CA ASP A 62 -8.63 -12.22 -25.73
C ASP A 62 -7.21 -11.77 -25.29
N GLU A 63 -6.43 -11.06 -26.11
CA GLU A 63 -5.11 -10.51 -25.69
C GLU A 63 -5.21 -9.17 -24.93
N PHE A 64 -6.32 -8.44 -25.06
CA PHE A 64 -6.55 -7.18 -24.34
C PHE A 64 -7.06 -7.35 -22.90
N ASN A 65 -7.24 -8.59 -22.43
CA ASN A 65 -7.83 -8.89 -21.12
C ASN A 65 -6.92 -9.77 -20.24
N ILE A 66 -5.62 -9.76 -20.50
CA ILE A 66 -4.66 -10.50 -19.68
C ILE A 66 -4.50 -9.79 -18.34
N ASN A 67 -4.84 -10.48 -17.25
CA ASN A 67 -4.53 -9.96 -15.93
C ASN A 67 -3.03 -10.12 -15.61
N ILE A 68 -2.22 -9.08 -15.86
CA ILE A 68 -0.75 -9.14 -15.67
C ILE A 68 -0.32 -9.30 -14.21
N CYS A 69 -1.19 -8.93 -13.26
CA CYS A 69 -0.89 -9.01 -11.84
C CYS A 69 -1.26 -10.37 -11.23
N LYS A 70 -2.03 -11.19 -11.94
CA LYS A 70 -2.57 -12.44 -11.41
C LYS A 70 -1.46 -13.42 -11.07
N GLY A 71 -1.46 -13.93 -9.84
CA GLY A 71 -0.49 -14.91 -9.34
C GLY A 71 0.91 -14.33 -9.14
N THR A 72 1.01 -13.03 -8.89
CA THR A 72 2.31 -12.37 -8.61
C THR A 72 2.62 -12.31 -7.13
N ASP A 73 1.64 -12.63 -6.25
CA ASP A 73 1.89 -12.89 -4.84
C ASP A 73 3.01 -13.95 -4.66
N PRO A 74 4.11 -13.62 -3.96
CA PRO A 74 5.18 -14.56 -3.65
C PRO A 74 4.76 -15.76 -2.77
N GLN A 75 3.56 -15.73 -2.17
CA GLN A 75 3.00 -16.80 -1.33
C GLN A 75 3.95 -17.21 -0.19
N LEU A 76 4.47 -16.21 0.53
CA LEU A 76 5.37 -16.46 1.65
C LEU A 76 4.60 -17.17 2.80
N PRO A 77 5.18 -18.20 3.42
CA PRO A 77 4.53 -18.89 4.53
C PRO A 77 4.50 -18.00 5.78
N PRO A 78 3.48 -18.12 6.65
CA PRO A 78 3.46 -17.45 7.94
C PRO A 78 4.70 -17.78 8.78
N ILE A 79 5.17 -16.81 9.54
CA ILE A 79 6.37 -16.94 10.38
C ILE A 79 5.99 -16.95 11.86
N SER A 80 6.71 -17.69 12.70
CA SER A 80 6.54 -17.58 14.16
C SER A 80 7.00 -16.20 14.61
N CYS A 81 6.21 -15.53 15.45
CA CYS A 81 6.53 -14.21 16.03
C CYS A 81 7.78 -14.19 16.92
N ASP A 82 8.26 -15.35 17.36
CA ASP A 82 9.48 -15.49 18.17
C ASP A 82 10.75 -15.67 17.31
N SER A 83 10.60 -15.78 15.98
CA SER A 83 11.75 -15.87 15.09
C SER A 83 12.57 -14.58 15.14
N ARG A 84 13.90 -14.71 15.08
CA ARG A 84 14.82 -13.56 14.95
C ARG A 84 14.61 -12.76 13.66
N ASP A 85 13.97 -13.39 12.67
CA ASP A 85 13.63 -12.79 11.38
C ASP A 85 12.27 -12.07 11.39
N VAL A 86 11.55 -12.09 12.52
CA VAL A 86 10.28 -11.39 12.66
C VAL A 86 10.52 -9.90 12.63
N SER A 87 10.08 -9.34 11.52
CA SER A 87 9.96 -7.92 11.35
C SER A 87 8.63 -7.42 11.94
N ARG A 88 8.62 -6.14 12.28
CA ARG A 88 7.54 -5.47 13.01
C ARG A 88 6.18 -5.68 12.36
N GLN A 89 5.17 -5.91 13.19
CA GLN A 89 3.81 -6.23 12.80
C GLN A 89 2.90 -5.01 12.89
N SER A 90 1.79 -5.05 12.14
CA SER A 90 0.75 -4.01 12.12
C SER A 90 -0.52 -4.40 12.86
N GLY A 91 -1.46 -3.46 12.99
CA GLY A 91 -2.56 -3.55 13.95
C GLY A 91 -2.04 -3.22 15.35
N VAL A 92 -1.33 -2.10 15.48
CA VAL A 92 -0.67 -1.66 16.72
C VAL A 92 -1.50 -0.58 17.44
N ASN A 93 -1.09 -0.24 18.65
CA ASN A 93 -1.63 0.93 19.35
C ASN A 93 -1.02 2.21 18.80
N VAL A 94 -1.82 3.02 18.12
CA VAL A 94 -1.44 4.31 17.53
C VAL A 94 -1.83 5.51 18.40
N THR A 95 -2.19 5.30 19.67
CA THR A 95 -2.51 6.39 20.60
C THR A 95 -1.36 7.41 20.66
N LYS A 96 -1.69 8.71 20.70
CA LYS A 96 -0.68 9.77 20.78
C LYS A 96 0.22 9.57 22.01
N GLY A 97 1.53 9.55 21.78
CA GLY A 97 2.51 9.36 22.86
C GLY A 97 2.67 7.90 23.31
N TYR A 98 2.02 6.95 22.63
CA TYR A 98 2.31 5.55 22.81
C TYR A 98 3.74 5.24 22.38
N ASN A 99 4.52 4.69 23.32
CA ASN A 99 5.92 4.33 23.09
C ASN A 99 6.05 2.82 23.12
N VAL A 100 6.47 2.29 21.98
CA VAL A 100 6.67 0.86 21.74
C VAL A 100 8.11 0.47 22.06
N ARG A 101 8.39 -0.82 22.21
CA ARG A 101 9.69 -1.30 22.72
C ARG A 101 10.60 -1.91 21.66
N LEU A 102 10.09 -2.22 20.47
CA LEU A 102 10.90 -2.86 19.43
C LEU A 102 11.61 -1.82 18.55
N ALA A 103 12.82 -1.47 18.99
CA ALA A 103 13.72 -0.52 18.35
C ALA A 103 13.91 -0.76 16.84
N THR A 104 13.82 0.29 16.02
CA THR A 104 14.08 0.24 14.58
C THR A 104 14.75 1.48 14.00
N ASP A 105 15.65 1.26 13.05
CA ASP A 105 16.28 2.34 12.28
C ASP A 105 15.48 2.73 11.04
N THR A 106 14.50 1.92 10.64
CA THR A 106 13.64 2.21 9.49
C THR A 106 12.78 3.44 9.79
N LYS A 107 12.79 4.43 8.90
CA LYS A 107 11.88 5.57 9.01
C LYS A 107 10.60 5.30 8.22
N PRO A 108 9.42 5.54 8.78
CA PRO A 108 8.19 5.47 8.00
C PRO A 108 8.19 6.58 6.94
N LEU A 109 7.38 6.37 5.90
CA LEU A 109 7.21 7.33 4.83
C LEU A 109 6.45 8.55 5.36
N ALA A 110 7.14 9.68 5.45
CA ALA A 110 6.65 10.87 6.16
C ALA A 110 5.62 11.69 5.37
N VAL A 111 5.61 11.55 4.04
CA VAL A 111 4.72 12.29 3.13
C VAL A 111 3.45 11.50 2.80
N PRO A 112 2.33 12.16 2.46
CA PRO A 112 1.16 11.49 1.91
C PRO A 112 1.52 10.59 0.72
N PHE A 113 0.89 9.42 0.60
CA PHE A 113 1.19 8.48 -0.49
C PHE A 113 0.94 9.05 -1.89
N SER A 114 0.01 10.01 -2.01
CA SER A 114 -0.25 10.75 -3.24
C SER A 114 0.94 11.58 -3.74
N GLU A 115 1.89 11.93 -2.86
CA GLU A 115 3.11 12.67 -3.20
C GLU A 115 4.27 11.73 -3.60
N VAL A 116 4.10 10.43 -3.42
CA VAL A 116 5.14 9.43 -3.66
C VAL A 116 5.06 8.95 -5.10
N ARG A 117 6.07 9.29 -5.88
CA ARG A 117 6.12 8.94 -7.30
C ARG A 117 5.98 7.43 -7.52
N GLY A 118 4.99 7.05 -8.33
CA GLY A 118 4.75 5.68 -8.75
C GLY A 118 3.94 4.85 -7.75
N LEU A 119 3.64 5.38 -6.56
CA LEU A 119 2.79 4.71 -5.58
C LEU A 119 1.31 4.94 -5.92
N CYS A 120 0.54 3.87 -6.12
CA CYS A 120 -0.91 3.96 -6.36
C CYS A 120 -1.65 2.93 -5.50
N PRO A 121 -2.95 3.17 -5.20
CA PRO A 121 -3.77 2.19 -4.54
C PRO A 121 -3.96 0.97 -5.46
N VAL A 122 -3.77 -0.22 -4.90
CA VAL A 122 -3.84 -1.50 -5.62
C VAL A 122 -4.97 -2.41 -5.12
N ASN A 123 -5.67 -1.98 -4.08
CA ASN A 123 -6.85 -2.66 -3.53
C ASN A 123 -7.57 -1.68 -2.58
N VAL A 124 -8.81 -2.00 -2.26
CA VAL A 124 -9.52 -1.50 -1.07
C VAL A 124 -10.23 -2.69 -0.43
N HIS A 125 -10.08 -2.82 0.88
CA HIS A 125 -10.80 -3.81 1.68
C HIS A 125 -11.01 -3.25 3.08
N TRP A 126 -11.81 -3.94 3.89
CA TRP A 126 -12.05 -3.49 5.26
C TRP A 126 -12.25 -4.67 6.20
N HIS A 127 -11.99 -4.40 7.47
CA HIS A 127 -12.14 -5.35 8.56
C HIS A 127 -13.30 -4.92 9.46
N ILE A 128 -13.94 -5.91 10.08
CA ILE A 128 -15.00 -5.67 11.06
C ILE A 128 -14.40 -5.41 12.45
N GLY A 129 -14.72 -4.26 13.04
CA GLY A 129 -13.96 -3.67 14.14
C GLY A 129 -12.66 -2.99 13.64
N ALA A 130 -11.92 -2.39 14.56
CA ALA A 130 -10.58 -1.90 14.29
C ALA A 130 -9.52 -2.97 14.63
N GLU A 131 -8.50 -3.07 13.79
CA GLU A 131 -7.27 -3.82 14.05
C GLU A 131 -6.26 -2.96 14.83
N HIS A 132 -6.27 -1.64 14.60
CA HIS A 132 -5.48 -0.67 15.36
C HIS A 132 -6.22 -0.22 16.64
N LEU A 133 -5.47 0.24 17.64
CA LEU A 133 -6.01 0.87 18.85
C LEU A 133 -5.66 2.35 18.90
N SER A 134 -6.65 3.20 19.17
CA SER A 134 -6.46 4.61 19.53
C SER A 134 -7.35 4.92 20.73
N GLU A 135 -6.73 5.13 21.88
CA GLU A 135 -7.43 5.32 23.15
C GLU A 135 -8.33 6.57 23.11
N GLY A 136 -9.61 6.38 23.48
CA GLY A 136 -10.66 7.38 23.41
C GLY A 136 -11.34 7.50 22.05
N GLU A 137 -10.85 6.82 21.00
CA GLU A 137 -11.36 6.94 19.63
C GLU A 137 -11.90 5.61 19.12
N TYR A 138 -11.04 4.59 19.10
CA TYR A 138 -11.39 3.22 18.78
C TYR A 138 -10.57 2.26 19.67
N ASP A 139 -11.22 1.72 20.68
CA ASP A 139 -10.56 0.95 21.72
C ASP A 139 -11.50 -0.12 22.30
N ARG A 140 -11.07 -0.75 23.39
CA ARG A 140 -11.79 -1.86 24.06
C ARG A 140 -13.08 -1.44 24.75
N ASN A 141 -13.24 -0.15 25.04
CA ASN A 141 -14.41 0.41 25.70
C ASN A 141 -15.46 0.89 24.70
N GLY A 142 -15.09 1.06 23.42
CA GLY A 142 -16.04 1.34 22.37
C GLY A 142 -16.99 0.15 22.13
N VAL A 143 -18.17 0.47 21.61
CA VAL A 143 -19.27 -0.48 21.46
C VAL A 143 -19.88 -0.39 20.07
N GLY A 144 -20.59 -1.44 19.69
CA GLY A 144 -21.39 -1.47 18.47
C GLY A 144 -22.63 -2.35 18.70
N PRO A 145 -23.45 -2.55 17.66
CA PRO A 145 -24.69 -3.30 17.78
C PRO A 145 -24.49 -4.73 18.30
N PRO A 146 -25.41 -5.24 19.14
CA PRO A 146 -25.51 -6.65 19.48
C PRO A 146 -26.35 -7.44 18.45
N PRO A 147 -26.14 -8.76 18.29
CA PRO A 147 -25.02 -9.51 18.84
C PRO A 147 -23.71 -9.11 18.14
N PRO A 148 -22.53 -9.33 18.76
CA PRO A 148 -21.26 -9.12 18.10
C PRO A 148 -21.23 -9.89 16.76
N PRO A 149 -20.82 -9.25 15.67
CA PRO A 149 -20.86 -9.88 14.37
C PRO A 149 -19.83 -11.03 14.26
N PRO A 150 -20.09 -12.05 13.43
CA PRO A 150 -19.13 -13.12 13.18
C PRO A 150 -17.79 -12.57 12.69
N GLY A 151 -16.67 -13.16 13.13
CA GLY A 151 -15.33 -12.72 12.73
C GLY A 151 -14.66 -11.72 13.70
N ILE A 152 -15.36 -11.27 14.75
CA ILE A 152 -14.74 -10.61 15.90
C ILE A 152 -14.48 -11.69 16.97
N SER A 153 -13.22 -11.95 17.31
CA SER A 153 -12.92 -12.76 18.50
C SER A 153 -13.31 -11.97 19.76
N ALA A 154 -13.97 -12.62 20.73
CA ALA A 154 -14.64 -11.99 21.87
C ALA A 154 -13.74 -11.15 22.82
N GLY A 155 -12.44 -11.01 22.54
CA GLY A 155 -11.50 -10.15 23.28
C GLY A 155 -10.73 -9.13 22.41
N SER A 156 -11.07 -9.02 21.12
CA SER A 156 -10.36 -8.22 20.11
C SER A 156 -11.21 -7.11 19.51
N ARG A 157 -12.39 -6.86 20.07
CA ARG A 157 -13.31 -5.84 19.57
C ARG A 157 -12.80 -4.47 19.97
N LEU A 158 -11.99 -3.87 19.10
CA LEU A 158 -11.74 -2.44 19.12
C LEU A 158 -12.84 -1.80 18.29
N SER A 159 -13.57 -0.87 18.90
CA SER A 159 -14.72 -0.23 18.27
C SER A 159 -14.73 1.23 18.65
N CYS A 160 -15.44 2.03 17.86
CA CYS A 160 -15.58 3.43 18.17
C CYS A 160 -16.58 3.67 19.30
N HIS A 161 -16.58 4.90 19.81
CA HIS A 161 -17.46 5.34 20.89
C HIS A 161 -18.78 5.97 20.40
N TYR A 162 -19.11 5.86 19.11
CA TYR A 162 -20.28 6.54 18.53
C TYR A 162 -21.60 5.79 18.69
N TYR A 163 -21.57 4.46 18.75
CA TYR A 163 -22.80 3.67 18.67
C TYR A 163 -23.75 3.97 19.85
N ASP A 164 -24.97 4.41 19.52
CA ASP A 164 -26.07 4.59 20.46
C ASP A 164 -27.30 3.83 19.99
N MET A 165 -27.71 2.82 20.75
CA MET A 165 -28.89 2.01 20.46
C MET A 165 -30.21 2.80 20.46
N LYS A 166 -30.25 3.99 21.05
CA LYS A 166 -31.45 4.85 21.10
C LYS A 166 -31.55 5.77 19.89
N ASN A 167 -30.46 5.98 19.15
CA ASN A 167 -30.44 6.87 18.01
C ASN A 167 -30.67 6.09 16.70
N PRO A 168 -31.73 6.41 15.93
CA PRO A 168 -32.09 5.70 14.71
C PRO A 168 -31.00 5.64 13.64
N ILE A 169 -30.07 6.60 13.57
CA ILE A 169 -29.01 6.59 12.55
C ILE A 169 -28.09 5.36 12.70
N PHE A 170 -27.98 4.81 13.91
CA PHE A 170 -27.17 3.62 14.21
C PHE A 170 -27.96 2.31 14.18
N THR A 171 -29.29 2.36 14.10
CA THR A 171 -30.14 1.16 14.29
C THR A 171 -31.12 0.90 13.15
N LYS A 172 -31.46 1.93 12.36
CA LYS A 172 -32.32 1.78 11.19
C LYS A 172 -31.58 1.01 10.10
N GLU A 173 -32.10 -0.16 9.73
CA GLU A 173 -31.49 -1.01 8.71
C GLU A 173 -31.36 -0.32 7.35
N TYR A 174 -30.26 -0.61 6.66
CA TYR A 174 -29.99 -0.17 5.30
C TYR A 174 -30.24 -1.32 4.33
N ASN A 175 -30.87 -1.02 3.18
CA ASN A 175 -31.15 -2.01 2.15
C ASN A 175 -29.94 -2.15 1.21
N TRP A 176 -28.98 -2.97 1.60
CA TRP A 176 -27.75 -3.26 0.86
C TRP A 176 -28.04 -3.84 -0.52
N LYS A 177 -27.44 -3.27 -1.56
CA LYS A 177 -27.52 -3.78 -2.94
C LYS A 177 -26.26 -4.51 -3.38
N TYR A 178 -25.10 -4.08 -2.90
CA TYR A 178 -23.80 -4.51 -3.41
C TYR A 178 -22.90 -5.11 -2.32
N CYS A 179 -22.77 -4.44 -1.18
CA CYS A 179 -22.00 -4.98 -0.07
C CYS A 179 -22.71 -6.17 0.57
N ARG A 180 -21.91 -7.07 1.15
CA ARG A 180 -22.39 -8.25 1.89
C ARG A 180 -21.86 -8.21 3.32
N ASN A 181 -22.62 -8.77 4.25
CA ASN A 181 -22.25 -8.93 5.66
C ASN A 181 -21.89 -7.62 6.37
N MET A 182 -22.61 -6.54 6.04
CA MET A 182 -22.47 -5.23 6.68
C MET A 182 -23.61 -5.00 7.67
N GLN A 183 -23.36 -4.22 8.73
CA GLN A 183 -24.35 -3.90 9.75
C GLN A 183 -24.29 -2.41 10.12
N VAL A 184 -25.44 -1.75 10.04
CA VAL A 184 -25.59 -0.34 10.47
C VAL A 184 -25.19 -0.20 11.94
N GLY A 185 -24.45 0.85 12.25
CA GLY A 185 -23.95 1.17 13.59
C GLY A 185 -22.67 0.44 13.99
N GLN A 186 -22.15 -0.46 13.15
CA GLN A 186 -20.91 -1.18 13.46
C GLN A 186 -19.67 -0.40 13.01
N THR A 187 -18.58 -0.60 13.74
CA THR A 187 -17.25 -0.09 13.39
C THR A 187 -16.58 -0.99 12.34
N TYR A 188 -15.95 -0.36 11.35
CA TYR A 188 -15.13 -0.96 10.33
C TYR A 188 -13.82 -0.19 10.15
N GLU A 189 -12.73 -0.90 9.90
CA GLU A 189 -11.46 -0.31 9.52
C GLU A 189 -11.20 -0.56 8.04
N VAL A 190 -11.10 0.50 7.24
CA VAL A 190 -10.89 0.44 5.79
C VAL A 190 -9.41 0.59 5.49
N HIS A 191 -8.88 -0.31 4.67
CA HIS A 191 -7.50 -0.32 4.22
C HIS A 191 -7.43 -0.02 2.72
N TRP A 192 -6.53 0.89 2.37
CA TRP A 192 -6.12 1.13 0.99
C TRP A 192 -4.64 0.77 0.83
N PRO A 193 -4.32 -0.49 0.47
CA PRO A 193 -2.97 -0.87 0.10
C PRO A 193 -2.50 -0.12 -1.14
N HIS A 194 -1.28 0.36 -1.09
CA HIS A 194 -0.58 1.03 -2.18
C HIS A 194 0.74 0.32 -2.48
N SER A 195 1.12 0.27 -3.75
CA SER A 195 2.42 -0.28 -4.15
C SER A 195 2.99 0.47 -5.34
N ASN A 196 4.30 0.76 -5.29
CA ASN A 196 5.02 1.27 -6.46
C ASN A 196 5.34 0.19 -7.51
N MET A 197 5.02 -1.07 -7.21
CA MET A 197 5.02 -2.19 -8.14
C MET A 197 3.63 -2.48 -8.71
N GLY A 198 2.60 -1.70 -8.35
CA GLY A 198 1.25 -1.85 -8.87
C GLY A 198 1.14 -1.56 -10.37
N ALA A 199 0.07 -2.03 -11.01
CA ALA A 199 -0.25 -1.66 -12.38
C ALA A 199 -0.97 -0.30 -12.43
N CYS A 200 -0.32 0.74 -11.91
CA CYS A 200 -0.89 2.08 -11.79
C CYS A 200 -1.38 2.62 -13.14
N ASN A 201 -2.58 3.22 -13.13
CA ASN A 201 -3.26 3.79 -14.30
C ASN A 201 -3.57 2.77 -15.41
N THR A 202 -3.69 1.48 -15.07
CA THR A 202 -4.19 0.46 -16.01
C THR A 202 -5.46 -0.19 -15.46
N VAL A 203 -6.14 -0.98 -16.30
CA VAL A 203 -7.29 -1.79 -15.85
C VAL A 203 -6.89 -2.74 -14.71
N ASN A 204 -5.66 -3.23 -14.71
CA ASN A 204 -5.13 -4.13 -13.67
C ASN A 204 -4.72 -3.41 -12.38
N GLN A 205 -5.05 -2.14 -12.17
CA GLN A 205 -4.55 -1.41 -11.00
C GLN A 205 -5.04 -2.05 -9.69
N TYR A 206 -6.34 -2.34 -9.58
CA TYR A 206 -6.89 -2.96 -8.38
C TYR A 206 -7.00 -4.48 -8.56
N GLN A 207 -6.61 -5.21 -7.52
CA GLN A 207 -6.54 -6.67 -7.58
C GLN A 207 -7.21 -7.32 -6.39
N THR A 208 -7.76 -8.51 -6.64
CA THR A 208 -8.20 -9.46 -5.63
C THR A 208 -7.68 -10.85 -6.03
N PRO A 209 -6.88 -11.53 -5.19
CA PRO A 209 -6.37 -11.10 -3.88
C PRO A 209 -5.49 -9.86 -3.95
N PHE A 210 -5.46 -9.05 -2.89
CA PHE A 210 -4.76 -7.76 -2.91
C PHE A 210 -3.23 -7.89 -3.09
N LEU A 211 -2.63 -9.00 -2.63
CA LEU A 211 -1.18 -9.23 -2.75
C LEU A 211 -0.71 -9.32 -4.21
N ASP A 212 -1.57 -9.79 -5.12
CA ASP A 212 -1.30 -9.73 -6.57
C ASP A 212 -1.17 -8.28 -7.05
N GLY A 213 -1.94 -7.36 -6.47
CA GLY A 213 -1.81 -5.92 -6.75
C GLY A 213 -0.53 -5.34 -6.17
N VAL A 214 -0.20 -5.70 -4.93
CA VAL A 214 1.01 -5.26 -4.23
C VAL A 214 2.27 -5.69 -4.98
N PHE A 215 2.31 -6.92 -5.49
CA PHE A 215 3.48 -7.51 -6.15
C PHE A 215 3.38 -7.57 -7.67
N CYS A 216 2.41 -6.88 -8.28
CA CYS A 216 2.08 -7.00 -9.71
C CYS A 216 3.29 -6.96 -10.66
N ARG A 217 4.24 -6.04 -10.43
CA ARG A 217 5.45 -5.88 -11.27
C ARG A 217 6.74 -6.29 -10.59
N VAL A 218 6.69 -7.10 -9.52
CA VAL A 218 7.85 -7.47 -8.71
C VAL A 218 9.04 -8.01 -9.53
N ALA A 219 8.78 -8.80 -10.57
CA ALA A 219 9.82 -9.39 -11.42
C ALA A 219 10.55 -8.37 -12.33
N THR A 220 9.96 -7.19 -12.54
CA THR A 220 10.48 -6.15 -13.44
C THR A 220 10.76 -4.83 -12.73
N HIS A 221 10.44 -4.73 -11.44
CA HIS A 221 10.63 -3.53 -10.65
C HIS A 221 12.11 -3.23 -10.48
N VAL A 222 12.49 -1.97 -10.65
CA VAL A 222 13.86 -1.50 -10.48
C VAL A 222 13.85 -0.33 -9.51
N GLY A 223 14.70 -0.40 -8.48
CA GLY A 223 14.81 0.61 -7.45
C GLY A 223 14.23 0.14 -6.11
N GLU A 224 13.97 1.10 -5.23
CA GLU A 224 13.39 0.85 -3.92
C GLU A 224 11.94 0.38 -4.04
N THR A 225 11.60 -0.68 -3.31
CA THR A 225 10.22 -1.16 -3.19
C THR A 225 9.52 -0.38 -2.10
N ILE A 226 8.40 0.26 -2.44
CA ILE A 226 7.59 1.03 -1.49
C ILE A 226 6.18 0.45 -1.49
N ILE A 227 5.81 -0.11 -0.36
CA ILE A 227 4.47 -0.62 -0.08
C ILE A 227 3.92 0.17 1.09
N GLY A 228 2.70 0.69 0.92
CA GLY A 228 2.03 1.49 1.93
C GLY A 228 0.61 1.00 2.19
N VAL A 229 0.07 1.23 3.37
CA VAL A 229 -1.36 1.09 3.66
C VAL A 229 -1.85 2.35 4.36
N GLN A 230 -2.85 2.99 3.76
CA GLN A 230 -3.64 4.01 4.45
C GLN A 230 -4.81 3.31 5.14
N THR A 231 -5.16 3.77 6.34
CA THR A 231 -6.31 3.24 7.07
C THR A 231 -7.12 4.32 7.75
N GLN A 232 -8.45 4.14 7.73
CA GLN A 232 -9.41 4.95 8.47
C GLN A 232 -10.46 4.05 9.13
N ILE A 233 -10.90 4.48 10.30
CA ILE A 233 -11.85 3.76 11.12
C ILE A 233 -13.18 4.51 11.08
N PHE A 234 -14.25 3.80 10.75
CA PHE A 234 -15.58 4.37 10.63
C PHE A 234 -16.61 3.60 11.45
N THR A 235 -17.54 4.31 12.09
CA THR A 235 -18.84 3.75 12.45
C THR A 235 -19.83 4.11 11.36
N ILE A 236 -20.41 3.10 10.70
CA ILE A 236 -21.33 3.35 9.59
C ILE A 236 -22.74 3.66 10.10
N VAL A 237 -23.41 4.64 9.50
CA VAL A 237 -24.75 5.10 9.88
C VAL A 237 -25.69 5.14 8.68
N ASN A 238 -26.98 4.90 8.90
CA ASN A 238 -28.00 5.03 7.87
C ASN A 238 -28.54 6.47 7.83
N ASP A 239 -27.67 7.38 7.43
CA ASP A 239 -27.92 8.81 7.35
C ASP A 239 -27.08 9.42 6.22
N GLU A 240 -27.74 10.09 5.27
CA GLU A 240 -27.11 10.64 4.06
C GLU A 240 -26.39 11.97 4.33
N ASP A 241 -26.58 12.59 5.50
CA ASP A 241 -25.77 13.75 5.91
C ASP A 241 -24.28 13.37 6.06
N TYR A 242 -24.00 12.07 6.19
CA TYR A 242 -22.65 11.49 6.26
C TYR A 242 -22.21 10.84 4.94
N TYR A 243 -22.89 11.13 3.83
CA TYR A 243 -22.53 10.56 2.53
C TYR A 243 -21.22 11.13 1.99
N TYR A 244 -20.35 10.21 1.56
CA TYR A 244 -19.14 10.44 0.81
C TYR A 244 -19.12 9.57 -0.46
N SER A 245 -18.80 10.17 -1.60
CA SER A 245 -19.03 9.54 -2.91
C SER A 245 -17.96 8.56 -3.37
N ASP A 246 -16.73 8.64 -2.86
CA ASP A 246 -15.59 7.87 -3.38
C ASP A 246 -14.68 7.32 -2.30
N LEU A 247 -15.12 6.25 -1.64
CA LEU A 247 -14.27 5.45 -0.73
C LEU A 247 -13.33 4.49 -1.47
N PHE A 248 -13.41 4.40 -2.80
CA PHE A 248 -12.66 3.40 -3.56
C PHE A 248 -11.20 3.81 -3.77
N ARG A 249 -10.92 5.12 -3.90
CA ARG A 249 -9.61 5.62 -4.33
C ARG A 249 -8.59 5.87 -3.23
N GLY A 250 -8.98 5.91 -1.96
CA GLY A 250 -8.04 6.15 -0.88
C GLY A 250 -8.68 6.76 0.36
N MET A 251 -7.82 7.05 1.33
CA MET A 251 -8.17 7.77 2.55
C MET A 251 -8.90 9.08 2.25
N ILE A 252 -9.96 9.35 3.00
CA ILE A 252 -10.65 10.63 2.98
C ILE A 252 -9.76 11.67 3.63
N VAL A 253 -9.42 12.70 2.86
CA VAL A 253 -8.76 13.92 3.34
C VAL A 253 -9.74 15.06 3.13
N ASP A 254 -10.48 15.44 4.18
CA ASP A 254 -11.49 16.50 4.15
C ASP A 254 -11.11 17.63 5.10
N GLY A 255 -10.37 18.62 4.57
CA GLY A 255 -9.96 19.82 5.30
C GLY A 255 -9.36 19.49 6.66
N ASP A 256 -9.99 20.00 7.72
CA ASP A 256 -9.57 19.77 9.11
C ASP A 256 -10.29 18.59 9.80
N LYS A 257 -11.18 17.86 9.10
CA LYS A 257 -12.11 16.89 9.69
C LYS A 257 -11.62 15.43 9.67
N MET A 258 -11.17 14.95 8.51
CA MET A 258 -10.75 13.55 8.31
C MET A 258 -9.37 13.50 7.66
N GLY A 259 -8.57 12.51 8.04
CA GLY A 259 -7.24 12.32 7.46
C GLY A 259 -6.20 13.34 7.95
N THR A 260 -6.45 14.00 9.07
CA THR A 260 -5.61 15.09 9.59
C THR A 260 -4.72 14.67 10.77
N ASP A 261 -5.17 13.69 11.55
CA ASP A 261 -4.43 13.21 12.72
C ASP A 261 -3.86 11.81 12.46
N ILE A 262 -2.73 11.77 11.75
CA ILE A 262 -2.17 10.52 11.20
C ILE A 262 -0.94 10.05 11.99
N THR A 263 -0.94 8.81 12.47
CA THR A 263 0.27 8.10 12.87
C THR A 263 0.88 7.37 11.69
N LYS A 264 2.18 7.56 11.48
CA LYS A 264 2.97 6.90 10.46
C LYS A 264 3.96 5.96 11.12
N TYR A 265 4.04 4.71 10.66
CA TYR A 265 5.00 3.73 11.19
C TYR A 265 5.30 2.65 10.14
N THR A 266 6.23 1.74 10.42
CA THR A 266 6.45 0.56 9.57
C THR A 266 6.04 -0.72 10.27
N GLY A 267 5.28 -1.57 9.58
CA GLY A 267 4.85 -2.86 10.11
C GLY A 267 4.68 -3.90 9.01
N SER A 268 3.57 -4.63 9.06
CA SER A 268 3.29 -5.79 8.21
C SER A 268 1.94 -5.70 7.52
N THR A 269 1.58 -6.72 6.73
CA THR A 269 0.17 -6.96 6.41
C THR A 269 -0.56 -7.44 7.67
N THR A 270 -1.88 -7.27 7.69
CA THR A 270 -2.77 -7.65 8.81
C THR A 270 -3.83 -8.66 8.35
N GLY A 271 -4.85 -8.91 9.18
CA GLY A 271 -5.90 -9.90 8.95
C GLY A 271 -5.93 -11.03 9.97
N SER A 272 -7.11 -11.63 10.12
CA SER A 272 -7.45 -12.62 11.16
C SER A 272 -6.62 -13.91 11.15
N ASN A 273 -5.79 -14.14 10.13
CA ASN A 273 -4.88 -15.28 10.06
C ASN A 273 -3.59 -15.07 10.89
N PHE A 274 -3.32 -13.83 11.31
CA PHE A 274 -2.15 -13.47 12.09
C PHE A 274 -2.53 -13.08 13.52
N ASN A 275 -1.64 -13.40 14.45
CA ASN A 275 -1.80 -13.10 15.86
C ASN A 275 -0.42 -12.83 16.51
N ASN A 276 -0.34 -12.93 17.84
CA ASN A 276 0.91 -12.67 18.58
C ASN A 276 1.84 -13.90 18.66
N GLU A 277 1.50 -14.99 17.99
CA GLU A 277 2.31 -16.22 17.86
C GLU A 277 2.67 -16.49 16.39
N ILE A 278 1.74 -16.23 15.47
CA ILE A 278 1.88 -16.37 14.01
C ILE A 278 1.85 -14.98 13.39
N CYS A 279 2.99 -14.55 12.90
CA CYS A 279 3.24 -13.24 12.32
C CYS A 279 3.13 -13.28 10.79
N SER A 280 2.78 -12.14 10.20
CA SER A 280 2.82 -11.97 8.76
C SER A 280 4.27 -11.98 8.26
N PRO A 281 4.55 -12.70 7.16
CA PRO A 281 5.85 -12.67 6.51
C PRO A 281 6.08 -11.40 5.68
N TYR A 282 5.01 -10.67 5.34
CA TYR A 282 5.09 -9.44 4.53
C TYR A 282 5.25 -8.24 5.45
N THR A 283 6.48 -7.76 5.58
CA THR A 283 6.88 -6.71 6.53
C THR A 283 7.60 -5.56 5.84
N GLY A 284 7.90 -4.48 6.58
CA GLY A 284 8.45 -3.25 6.01
C GLY A 284 7.40 -2.38 5.31
N ILE A 285 6.13 -2.61 5.60
CA ILE A 285 5.01 -1.86 5.03
C ILE A 285 4.87 -0.54 5.76
N HIS A 286 4.78 0.56 5.03
CA HIS A 286 4.51 1.88 5.60
C HIS A 286 3.03 2.03 5.90
N TRP A 287 2.68 2.32 7.14
CA TRP A 287 1.29 2.56 7.54
C TRP A 287 1.05 4.05 7.76
N GLN A 288 -0.12 4.53 7.34
CA GLN A 288 -0.66 5.85 7.65
C GLN A 288 -2.05 5.65 8.26
N VAL A 289 -2.14 5.76 9.58
CA VAL A 289 -3.34 5.44 10.36
C VAL A 289 -3.97 6.72 10.88
N ASP A 290 -5.21 6.98 10.47
CA ASP A 290 -6.00 8.04 11.10
C ASP A 290 -6.32 7.66 12.55
N ARG A 291 -5.87 8.48 13.50
CA ARG A 291 -6.06 8.24 14.92
C ARG A 291 -7.48 8.52 15.38
N LYS A 292 -8.30 9.17 14.55
CA LYS A 292 -9.70 9.49 14.84
C LYS A 292 -10.64 8.46 14.24
N CYS A 293 -11.71 8.14 14.98
CA CYS A 293 -12.85 7.47 14.37
C CYS A 293 -13.79 8.48 13.74
N HIS A 294 -14.46 8.11 12.65
CA HIS A 294 -15.40 8.96 11.94
C HIS A 294 -16.76 8.29 11.76
N LEU A 295 -17.79 9.10 11.51
CA LEU A 295 -19.10 8.62 11.01
C LEU A 295 -19.11 8.69 9.49
N ILE A 296 -19.74 7.70 8.85
CA ILE A 296 -19.93 7.68 7.40
C ILE A 296 -21.21 6.94 7.03
N SER A 297 -21.84 7.33 5.93
CA SER A 297 -23.10 6.70 5.54
C SER A 297 -22.90 5.24 5.09
N THR A 298 -23.92 4.42 5.32
CA THR A 298 -23.99 3.05 4.78
C THR A 298 -24.04 3.05 3.26
N SER A 299 -24.64 4.08 2.65
CA SER A 299 -24.69 4.26 1.20
C SER A 299 -23.32 4.52 0.57
N SER A 300 -22.38 5.14 1.29
CA SER A 300 -20.98 5.28 0.84
C SER A 300 -20.27 3.95 0.71
N PHE A 301 -20.45 3.06 1.70
CA PHE A 301 -19.93 1.70 1.61
C PHE A 301 -20.58 0.92 0.47
N ASP A 302 -21.91 0.99 0.33
CA ASP A 302 -22.60 0.26 -0.74
C ASP A 302 -22.20 0.77 -2.14
N GLN A 303 -21.95 2.07 -2.29
CA GLN A 303 -21.38 2.66 -3.51
C GLN A 303 -19.96 2.14 -3.77
N MET A 304 -19.08 2.09 -2.76
CA MET A 304 -17.74 1.50 -2.90
C MET A 304 -17.82 0.05 -3.39
N CYS A 305 -18.73 -0.76 -2.84
CA CYS A 305 -18.97 -2.13 -3.31
C CYS A 305 -19.47 -2.16 -4.77
N ALA A 306 -20.31 -1.22 -5.19
CA ALA A 306 -20.72 -1.09 -6.58
C ALA A 306 -19.51 -0.81 -7.50
N ASP A 307 -18.64 0.13 -7.10
CA ASP A 307 -17.44 0.49 -7.84
C ASP A 307 -16.49 -0.72 -7.96
N MET A 308 -16.28 -1.46 -6.86
CA MET A 308 -15.49 -2.70 -6.82
C MET A 308 -16.04 -3.80 -7.74
N LEU A 309 -17.37 -3.96 -7.82
CA LEU A 309 -18.00 -4.94 -8.71
C LEU A 309 -17.91 -4.54 -10.19
N SER A 310 -17.91 -3.23 -10.45
CA SER A 310 -17.76 -2.67 -11.80
C SER A 310 -16.32 -2.68 -12.31
N HIS A 311 -15.34 -2.88 -11.41
CA HIS A 311 -13.92 -2.93 -11.78
C HIS A 311 -13.58 -4.19 -12.59
N ASN A 312 -12.55 -4.09 -13.44
CA ASN A 312 -11.96 -5.20 -14.16
C ASN A 312 -10.44 -5.17 -13.96
N PRO A 313 -9.83 -6.12 -13.23
CA PRO A 313 -10.44 -7.36 -12.75
C PRO A 313 -11.47 -7.14 -11.64
N ASN A 314 -12.46 -8.02 -11.58
CA ASN A 314 -13.58 -7.92 -10.65
C ASN A 314 -13.13 -8.20 -9.20
N MET A 315 -13.56 -7.36 -8.26
CA MET A 315 -13.20 -7.44 -6.83
C MET A 315 -14.32 -8.06 -5.97
N SER A 316 -15.19 -8.91 -6.53
CA SER A 316 -16.39 -9.44 -5.85
C SER A 316 -16.09 -10.27 -4.60
N VAL A 317 -14.87 -10.74 -4.37
CA VAL A 317 -14.51 -11.44 -3.13
C VAL A 317 -14.37 -10.45 -1.96
N ASP A 318 -13.97 -9.21 -2.25
CA ASP A 318 -13.65 -8.17 -1.26
C ASP A 318 -14.86 -7.29 -0.89
N VAL A 319 -16.04 -7.49 -1.50
CA VAL A 319 -17.28 -6.71 -1.18
C VAL A 319 -17.95 -7.13 0.14
N LYS A 320 -17.15 -7.55 1.11
CA LYS A 320 -17.55 -7.95 2.46
C LYS A 320 -16.38 -7.73 3.42
N PRO A 321 -16.64 -7.51 4.72
CA PRO A 321 -15.56 -7.35 5.67
C PRO A 321 -14.78 -8.64 5.89
N GLY A 322 -13.47 -8.49 6.08
CA GLY A 322 -12.61 -9.49 6.71
C GLY A 322 -12.74 -9.45 8.25
N GLY A 323 -12.21 -10.48 8.92
CA GLY A 323 -12.06 -10.47 10.37
C GLY A 323 -10.86 -9.61 10.78
N SER A 324 -10.99 -8.86 11.87
CA SER A 324 -9.86 -8.12 12.46
C SER A 324 -8.90 -9.07 13.16
N ARG A 325 -7.59 -8.85 13.00
CA ARG A 325 -6.57 -9.50 13.82
C ARG A 325 -6.69 -9.10 15.30
N VAL A 326 -6.08 -9.89 16.16
CA VAL A 326 -5.79 -9.44 17.54
C VAL A 326 -4.77 -8.30 17.49
N LEU A 327 -4.92 -7.32 18.38
CA LEU A 327 -3.96 -6.22 18.54
C LEU A 327 -2.55 -6.80 18.68
N ALA A 328 -1.63 -6.31 17.84
CA ALA A 328 -0.23 -6.68 17.87
C ALA A 328 0.38 -6.30 19.23
N ALA A 329 1.05 -7.25 19.86
CA ALA A 329 1.71 -7.03 21.14
C ALA A 329 2.96 -6.14 21.02
N ASP A 330 3.33 -5.47 22.11
CA ASP A 330 4.43 -4.49 22.14
C ASP A 330 5.79 -5.03 21.68
N PHE A 331 6.02 -6.33 21.90
CA PHE A 331 7.29 -6.96 21.53
C PHE A 331 7.45 -7.18 20.03
N ILE A 332 6.37 -7.06 19.25
CA ILE A 332 6.37 -7.14 17.78
C ILE A 332 5.96 -5.82 17.10
N ALA A 333 5.74 -4.75 17.86
CA ALA A 333 5.29 -3.46 17.34
C ALA A 333 6.46 -2.44 17.30
N ALA A 334 6.65 -1.81 16.15
CA ALA A 334 7.78 -0.91 15.88
C ALA A 334 7.74 0.37 16.72
N ASP A 335 8.88 0.83 17.22
CA ASP A 335 8.97 2.08 17.98
C ASP A 335 9.10 3.35 17.11
N ASN A 336 9.01 3.25 15.78
CA ASN A 336 9.21 4.36 14.85
C ASN A 336 7.95 5.17 14.53
N HIS A 337 7.02 5.30 15.47
CA HIS A 337 5.82 6.09 15.28
C HIS A 337 6.18 7.57 15.03
N GLN A 338 5.60 8.15 13.98
CA GLN A 338 5.65 9.57 13.67
C GLN A 338 4.23 10.11 13.64
N ASN A 339 3.95 11.10 14.48
CA ASN A 339 2.63 11.75 14.63
C ASN A 339 2.70 13.20 14.20
#